data_AF-A0A0J1CQR7-F1
#
_entry.id   AF-A0A0J1CQR7-F1
#
_cell.length_a   1.000
_cell.length_b   1.000
_cell.length_c   1.000
_cell.angle_alpha   90.00
_cell.angle_beta   90.00
_cell.angle_gamma   90.00
#
_symmetry.space_group_name_H-M   'P 1'
#
loop_
_entity.id
_entity.type
_entity.pdbx_description
1 polymer ?
#
loop_
_entity_poly.entity_id
_entity_poly.type
_entity_poly.pdbx_seq_one_letter_code
_entity_poly.pdbx_strand_id
1 'polypeptide(L)' 'MDFNVDEIYLSDLPLWSEDEAQKILEEISLKHGISVDVITELVMLQRERQHQERAHGINLRIEEILGRVE' A
#
# COMPACT_ATOMS: atom_id res chain seq x y z
N MET A 1 -20.40 8.06 -7.24
CA MET A 1 -19.42 9.17 -7.13
C MET A 1 -18.52 8.75 -6.00
N ASP A 2 -17.61 7.88 -6.38
CA ASP A 2 -16.85 7.02 -5.50
C ASP A 2 -15.62 7.85 -5.13
N PHE A 3 -15.71 8.47 -3.95
CA PHE A 3 -14.63 9.25 -3.38
C PHE A 3 -13.42 8.30 -3.31
N ASN A 4 -12.45 8.44 -4.21
CA ASN A 4 -11.12 9.01 -3.99
C ASN A 4 -10.60 9.05 -2.52
N VAL A 5 -11.04 8.13 -1.66
CA VAL A 5 -10.63 8.02 -0.25
C VAL A 5 -9.18 7.53 -0.19
N ASP A 6 -8.80 6.61 -1.09
CA ASP A 6 -7.41 6.18 -1.30
C ASP A 6 -6.44 7.35 -1.49
N GLU A 7 -6.78 8.28 -2.39
CA GLU A 7 -5.90 9.40 -2.74
C GLU A 7 -5.66 10.29 -1.52
N ILE A 8 -6.70 10.60 -0.73
CA ILE A 8 -6.57 11.41 0.49
C ILE A 8 -5.81 10.66 1.59
N TYR A 9 -5.98 9.34 1.69
CA TYR A 9 -5.30 8.51 2.70
C TYR A 9 -3.82 8.26 2.39
N LEU A 10 -3.41 8.36 1.13
CA LEU A 10 -2.02 8.15 0.73
C LEU A 10 -1.26 9.46 0.55
N SER A 11 -1.95 10.55 0.18
CA SER A 11 -1.36 11.90 0.02
C SER A 11 -0.75 12.46 1.31
N ASP A 12 -1.10 11.92 2.48
CA ASP A 12 -0.50 12.30 3.76
C ASP A 12 0.84 11.57 4.01
N LEU A 13 1.16 10.55 3.20
CA LEU A 13 2.41 9.80 3.29
C LEU A 13 3.44 10.41 2.34
N PRO A 14 4.68 10.68 2.80
CA PRO A 14 5.72 11.28 1.96
C PRO A 14 6.05 10.42 0.73
N LEU A 15 5.89 9.09 0.83
CA LEU A 15 6.12 8.15 -0.27
C LEU A 15 5.18 8.38 -1.49
N TRP A 16 3.97 8.89 -1.25
CA TRP A 16 2.96 9.17 -2.28
C TRP A 16 2.74 10.68 -2.51
N SER A 17 3.16 11.53 -1.56
CA SER A 17 3.06 13.00 -1.70
C SER A 17 4.27 13.63 -2.38
N GLU A 18 5.44 12.98 -2.35
CA GLU A 18 6.67 13.52 -2.94
C GLU A 18 7.00 12.78 -4.24
N ASP A 19 7.11 13.54 -5.34
CA ASP A 19 7.37 13.02 -6.69
C ASP A 19 8.70 12.24 -6.77
N GLU A 20 9.72 12.65 -6.00
CA GLU A 20 11.01 11.96 -5.91
C GLU A 20 10.88 10.63 -5.14
N ALA A 21 10.09 10.60 -4.07
CA ALA A 21 9.85 9.38 -3.30
C ALA A 21 9.01 8.37 -4.10
N GLN A 22 8.04 8.86 -4.89
CA GLN A 22 7.23 8.03 -5.77
C GLN A 22 8.08 7.38 -6.87
N LYS A 23 9.02 8.11 -7.46
CA LYS A 23 9.99 7.54 -8.41
C LYS A 23 10.86 6.45 -7.79
N ILE A 24 11.36 6.68 -6.58
CA ILE A 24 12.16 5.67 -5.86
C ILE A 24 11.31 4.42 -5.57
N LEU A 25 10.04 4.61 -5.19
CA LEU A 25 9.10 3.51 -5.00
C LEU A 25 8.90 2.72 -6.30
N GLU A 26 8.68 3.39 -7.43
CA GLU A 26 8.53 2.76 -8.74
C GLU A 26 9.81 2.00 -9.15
N GLU A 27 11.00 2.60 -8.96
CA GLU A 27 12.28 1.96 -9.30
C GLU A 27 12.55 0.71 -8.46
N ILE A 28 12.29 0.76 -7.15
CA ILE A 28 12.46 -0.39 -6.25
C ILE A 28 11.42 -1.46 -6.57
N SER A 29 10.18 -1.06 -6.80
CA SER A 29 9.07 -1.96 -7.18
C SER A 29 9.43 -2.73 -8.44
N LEU A 30 9.87 -2.01 -9.49
CA LEU A 30 10.32 -2.61 -10.74
C LEU A 30 11.52 -3.55 -10.55
N LYS A 31 12.50 -3.15 -9.73
CA LYS A 31 13.69 -3.95 -9.44
C LYS A 31 13.37 -5.29 -8.79
N HIS A 32 12.32 -5.34 -7.98
CA HIS A 32 11.90 -6.54 -7.26
C HIS A 32 10.73 -7.27 -7.93
N GLY A 33 10.23 -6.79 -9.08
CA GLY A 33 9.07 -7.36 -9.77
C GLY A 33 7.75 -7.15 -9.02
N ILE A 34 7.71 -6.20 -8.08
CA ILE A 34 6.55 -5.90 -7.26
C ILE A 34 5.79 -4.75 -7.93
N SER A 35 4.47 -4.85 -8.03
CA SER A 35 3.67 -3.72 -8.52
C SER A 35 3.46 -2.69 -7.40
N VAL A 36 3.59 -1.40 -7.71
CA VAL A 36 3.33 -0.30 -6.76
C VAL A 36 1.91 -0.36 -6.18
N ASP A 37 0.97 -0.87 -6.97
CA ASP A 37 -0.42 -1.14 -6.57
C ASP A 37 -0.50 -2.09 -5.37
N VAL A 38 0.31 -3.16 -5.35
CA VAL A 38 0.38 -4.12 -4.24
C VAL A 38 0.90 -3.43 -2.96
N ILE A 39 1.94 -2.60 -3.07
CA ILE A 39 2.47 -1.85 -1.93
C ILE A 39 1.44 -0.85 -1.41
N THR A 40 0.71 -0.21 -2.31
CA THR A 40 -0.36 0.74 -1.99
C THR A 40 -1.48 0.04 -1.22
N GLU A 41 -1.95 -1.10 -1.70
CA GLU A 41 -3.01 -1.90 -1.05
C GLU A 41 -2.57 -2.39 0.34
N LEU A 42 -1.29 -2.79 0.51
CA LEU A 42 -0.73 -3.16 1.81
C LEU A 42 -0.72 -1.99 2.81
N VAL A 43 -0.30 -0.81 2.37
CA VAL A 43 -0.22 0.38 3.23
C VAL A 43 -1.61 0.84 3.65
N MET A 44 -2.58 0.78 2.74
CA MET A 44 -3.97 1.07 3.06
C MET A 44 -4.58 0.09 4.05
N LEU A 45 -4.36 -1.21 3.84
CA LEU A 45 -4.79 -2.25 4.77
C LEU A 45 -4.19 -2.03 6.17
N GLN A 46 -2.91 -1.68 6.24
CA GLN A 46 -2.26 -1.36 7.51
C GLN A 46 -2.89 -0.14 8.18
N ARG A 47 -3.13 0.97 7.45
CA ARG A 47 -3.75 2.19 8.01
C ARG A 47 -5.17 1.93 8.51
N GLU A 48 -6.00 1.21 7.75
CA GLU A 48 -7.37 0.89 8.13
C GLU A 48 -7.42 0.08 9.44
N ARG A 49 -6.41 -0.77 9.67
CA ARG A 49 -6.36 -1.69 10.83
C ARG A 49 -5.33 -1.33 11.89
N GLN A 50 -4.59 -0.22 11.73
CA GLN A 50 -3.63 0.29 12.72
C GLN A 50 -4.29 0.58 14.06
N HIS A 51 -5.57 0.97 14.04
CA HIS A 51 -6.39 1.19 15.23
C HIS A 51 -7.01 -0.09 15.81
N GLN A 52 -6.85 -1.24 15.13
CA GLN A 52 -7.35 -2.55 15.56
C GLN A 52 -6.18 -3.50 15.86
N GLU A 53 -5.44 -3.19 16.92
CA GLU A 53 -4.20 -3.86 17.38
C GLU A 53 -4.30 -5.40 17.59
N ARG A 54 -5.46 -6.04 17.39
CA ARG A 54 -5.68 -7.49 17.61
C ARG A 54 -6.52 -8.17 16.53
N ALA A 55 -6.46 -7.73 15.28
CA ALA A 55 -7.19 -8.41 14.20
C ALA A 55 -6.40 -9.63 13.69
N HIS A 56 -6.77 -10.84 14.12
CA HIS A 56 -6.20 -12.13 13.67
C HIS A 56 -6.27 -12.36 12.14
N GLY A 57 -7.06 -11.57 11.41
CA GLY A 57 -7.26 -11.69 9.96
C GLY A 57 -6.39 -10.78 9.09
N ILE A 58 -5.49 -9.96 9.66
CA ILE A 58 -4.63 -9.08 8.85
C ILE A 58 -3.58 -9.88 8.07
N ASN A 59 -3.04 -10.95 8.66
CA ASN A 59 -2.04 -11.80 8.01
C ASN A 59 -2.60 -12.47 6.75
N LEU A 60 -3.83 -13.03 6.82
CA LEU A 60 -4.47 -13.64 5.66
C LEU A 60 -4.62 -12.64 4.50
N ARG A 61 -5.04 -11.41 4.81
CA ARG A 61 -5.21 -10.37 3.80
C ARG A 61 -3.86 -9.91 3.23
N ILE A 62 -2.82 -9.80 4.05
CA ILE A 62 -1.45 -9.51 3.60
C ILE A 62 -0.95 -10.62 2.67
N GLU A 63 -1.17 -11.89 3.03
CA GLU A 63 -0.79 -13.04 2.21
C GLU A 63 -1.52 -13.04 0.85
N GLU A 64 -2.82 -12.70 0.81
CA GLU A 64 -3.57 -12.55 -0.45
C GLU A 64 -3.00 -11.45 -1.35
N ILE A 65 -2.59 -10.32 -0.76
CA ILE A 65 -2.02 -9.19 -1.51
C ILE A 65 -0.63 -9.54 -2.04
N LEU A 66 0.21 -10.15 -1.20
CA LEU A 66 1.55 -10.61 -1.57
C LEU A 66 1.52 -11.76 -2.59
N GLY A 67 0.47 -12.59 -2.58
CA GLY A 67 0.27 -13.66 -3.57
C GLY A 67 0.08 -13.16 -5.01
N ARG A 68 -0.08 -11.84 -5.23
CA ARG A 68 -0.17 -11.23 -6.57
C ARG A 68 1.20 -10.92 -7.19
N VAL A 69 2.29 -11.14 -6.46
CA VAL A 69 3.67 -10.78 -6.83
C VAL A 69 4.44 -11.98 -7.44
N GLU A 70 3.76 -12.85 -8.18
CA GLU A 70 4.38 -14.03 -8.82
C GLU A 70 5.32 -13.70 -9.99
#